data_AF-A2G587-F1
#
_entry.id   AF-A2G587-F1
#
_cell.length_a   1.000
_cell.length_b   1.000
_cell.length_c   1.000
_cell.angle_alpha   90.00
_cell.angle_beta   90.00
_cell.angle_gamma   90.00
#
_symmetry.space_group_name_H-M   'P 1'
#
loop_
_entity.id
_entity.type
_entity.pdbx_description
1 polymer ?
#
loop_
_entity_poly.entity_id
_entity_poly.type
_entity_poly.pdbx_seq_one_letter_code
_entity_poly.pdbx_strand_id
1 'polypeptide(L)'
;MCNDLGRFIAFTEIDRFDKDQILKSRLYPNPKEEFSFLELCCYHGAVDCFKLLRTKFNLEITQKCLELSFLRGNSEIMSECLKHK
;
A
#
# COMPACT_ATOMS: atom_id res chain seq x y z
N MET A 1 3.75 -13.37 -6.45
CA MET A 1 2.29 -13.38 -6.62
C MET A 1 1.68 -14.04 -5.38
N CYS A 2 1.68 -13.32 -4.25
CA CYS A 2 1.22 -13.81 -2.94
C CYS A 2 0.59 -12.64 -2.19
N ASN A 3 -0.43 -12.05 -2.80
CA ASN A 3 -1.32 -11.10 -2.18
C ASN A 3 -2.66 -11.83 -2.15
N ASP A 4 -3.11 -12.22 -0.95
CA ASP A 4 -4.41 -12.86 -0.73
C ASP A 4 -5.52 -11.82 -0.99
N LEU A 5 -5.67 -11.39 -2.24
CA LEU A 5 -6.55 -10.29 -2.64
C LEU A 5 -7.98 -10.53 -2.18
N GLY A 6 -8.48 -11.78 -2.28
CA GLY A 6 -9.82 -12.13 -1.81
C GLY A 6 -10.01 -11.89 -0.30
N ARG A 7 -9.00 -12.21 0.52
CA ARG A 7 -9.03 -11.92 1.96
C ARG A 7 -8.94 -10.43 2.24
N PHE A 8 -8.11 -9.71 1.48
CA PHE A 8 -7.99 -8.27 1.63
C PHE A 8 -9.28 -7.54 1.25
N ILE A 9 -9.93 -7.93 0.15
CA ILE A 9 -11.25 -7.42 -0.22
C ILE A 9 -12.23 -7.65 0.92
N ALA A 10 -12.37 -8.90 1.39
CA ALA A 10 -13.27 -9.23 2.50
C ALA A 10 -12.97 -8.39 3.76
N PHE A 11 -11.68 -8.15 4.07
CA PHE A 11 -11.26 -7.29 5.17
C PHE A 11 -11.70 -5.84 4.99
N THR A 12 -11.63 -5.30 3.76
CA THR A 12 -12.06 -3.93 3.44
C THR A 12 -13.59 -3.73 3.42
N GLU A 13 -14.39 -4.79 3.48
CA GLU A 13 -15.87 -4.72 3.54
C GLU A 13 -16.41 -4.77 4.97
N ILE A 14 -15.56 -5.02 5.98
CA ILE A 14 -16.00 -5.06 7.38
C ILE A 14 -16.25 -3.63 7.87
N ASP A 15 -17.36 -3.39 8.59
CA ASP A 15 -17.73 -2.05 9.12
C ASP A 15 -16.63 -1.37 9.96
N ARG A 16 -15.71 -2.16 10.51
CA ARG A 16 -14.60 -1.69 11.35
C ARG A 16 -13.31 -1.42 10.56
N PHE A 17 -13.33 -1.53 9.24
CA PHE A 17 -12.18 -1.24 8.40
C PHE A 17 -11.89 0.27 8.43
N ASP A 18 -10.69 0.61 8.88
CA ASP A 18 -10.19 1.98 8.89
C ASP A 18 -9.17 2.15 7.76
N LYS A 19 -9.57 2.85 6.70
CA LYS A 19 -8.71 3.09 5.52
C LYS A 19 -7.50 3.96 5.83
N ASP A 20 -7.58 4.78 6.88
CA ASP A 20 -6.56 5.74 7.29
C ASP A 20 -5.65 5.13 8.39
N GLN A 21 -5.83 3.84 8.68
CA GLN A 21 -5.02 3.12 9.64
C GLN A 21 -3.53 3.16 9.25
N ILE A 22 -2.72 3.51 10.23
CA ILE A 22 -1.26 3.55 10.13
C ILE A 22 -0.68 2.36 10.89
N LEU A 23 0.25 1.65 10.25
CA LEU A 23 0.99 0.56 10.87
C LEU A 23 2.34 1.04 11.39
N LYS A 24 2.56 0.81 12.69
CA LYS A 24 3.87 0.90 13.34
C LYS A 24 4.29 -0.48 13.79
N SER A 25 5.37 -1.01 13.21
CA SER A 25 5.79 -2.38 13.49
C SER A 25 7.31 -2.50 13.54
N ARG A 26 7.79 -3.29 14.52
CA ARG A 26 9.21 -3.65 14.64
C ARG A 26 9.68 -4.64 13.57
N LEU A 27 8.77 -5.13 12.73
CA LEU A 27 9.08 -6.01 11.60
C LEU A 27 9.68 -5.25 10.41
N TYR A 28 9.62 -3.91 10.42
CA TYR A 28 10.24 -3.07 9.41
C TYR A 28 11.53 -2.44 9.94
N PRO A 29 12.50 -2.12 9.05
CA PRO A 29 13.84 -1.66 9.46
C PRO A 29 13.83 -0.46 10.41
N ASN A 30 12.85 0.43 10.27
CA ASN A 30 12.66 1.57 11.16
C ASN A 30 11.39 1.41 12.00
N PRO A 31 11.49 1.01 13.28
CA PRO A 31 10.31 0.81 14.14
C PRO A 31 9.62 2.12 14.56
N LYS A 32 10.24 3.27 14.29
CA LYS A 32 9.61 4.58 14.48
C LYS A 32 8.82 5.01 13.25
N GLU A 33 8.99 4.33 12.13
CA GLU A 33 8.31 4.64 10.90
C GLU A 33 6.87 4.11 10.92
N GLU A 34 6.05 4.85 10.23
CA GLU A 34 4.61 4.71 10.17
C GLU A 34 4.26 4.60 8.70
N PHE A 35 3.51 3.54 8.37
CA PHE A 35 3.13 3.21 7.00
C PHE A 35 1.62 3.12 6.88
N SER A 36 1.06 3.81 5.89
CA SER A 36 -0.31 3.58 5.42
C SER A 36 -0.42 2.24 4.70
N PHE A 37 -1.66 1.75 4.51
CA PHE A 37 -1.89 0.56 3.68
C PHE A 37 -1.35 0.70 2.26
N LEU A 38 -1.41 1.90 1.68
CA LEU A 38 -0.92 2.12 0.32
C LEU A 38 0.60 2.02 0.24
N GLU A 39 1.32 2.63 1.20
CA GLU A 39 2.77 2.55 1.33
C GLU A 39 3.24 1.11 1.59
N LEU A 40 2.50 0.35 2.39
CA LEU A 40 2.74 -1.08 2.60
C LEU A 40 2.57 -1.88 1.30
N CYS A 41 1.59 -1.55 0.46
CA CYS A 41 1.44 -2.19 -0.84
C CYS A 41 2.62 -1.86 -1.77
N CYS A 42 3.16 -0.64 -1.72
CA CYS A 42 4.37 -0.26 -2.45
C CYS A 42 5.60 -1.03 -1.97
N TYR A 43 5.83 -1.06 -0.65
CA TYR A 43 6.92 -1.79 -0.01
C TYR A 43 6.89 -3.28 -0.37
N HIS A 44 5.70 -3.89 -0.33
CA HIS A 44 5.48 -5.31 -0.60
C HIS A 44 5.07 -5.60 -2.05
N GLY A 45 5.13 -4.64 -2.97
CA GLY A 45 4.83 -4.85 -4.39
C GLY A 45 3.46 -5.52 -4.65
N ALA A 46 2.47 -5.25 -3.80
CA ALA A 46 1.14 -5.84 -3.85
C ALA A 46 0.23 -5.02 -4.78
N VAL A 47 0.43 -5.19 -6.09
CA VAL A 47 -0.23 -4.38 -7.15
C VAL A 47 -1.75 -4.38 -7.02
N ASP A 48 -2.36 -5.54 -6.82
CA ASP A 48 -3.82 -5.63 -6.84
C ASP A 48 -4.44 -4.95 -5.61
N CYS A 49 -3.79 -5.08 -4.45
CA CYS A 49 -4.20 -4.37 -3.23
C CYS A 49 -4.01 -2.86 -3.40
N PHE A 50 -2.89 -2.43 -4.00
CA PHE A 50 -2.63 -1.02 -4.32
C PHE A 50 -3.73 -0.44 -5.21
N LYS A 51 -4.09 -1.13 -6.29
CA LYS A 51 -5.17 -0.73 -7.20
C LYS A 51 -6.51 -0.65 -6.48
N LEU A 52 -6.86 -1.66 -5.69
CA LEU A 52 -8.09 -1.68 -4.89
C LEU A 52 -8.17 -0.47 -3.96
N LEU A 53 -7.09 -0.17 -3.23
CA LEU A 53 -7.04 0.96 -2.31
C LEU A 53 -7.22 2.29 -3.04
N ARG A 54 -6.59 2.45 -4.20
CA ARG A 54 -6.72 3.64 -5.04
C ARG A 54 -8.12 3.80 -5.61
N THR A 55 -8.71 2.75 -6.16
CA THR A 55 -10.00 2.84 -6.85
C THR A 55 -11.18 2.92 -5.88
N LYS A 56 -11.13 2.17 -4.77
CA LYS A 56 -12.24 2.09 -3.81
C LYS A 56 -12.22 3.23 -2.80
N PHE A 57 -11.04 3.60 -2.30
CA PHE A 57 -10.90 4.55 -1.20
C PHE A 57 -10.29 5.89 -1.60
N ASN A 58 -9.85 6.05 -2.86
CA ASN A 58 -9.16 7.24 -3.36
C ASN A 58 -8.00 7.69 -2.47
N LEU A 59 -7.25 6.73 -1.91
CA LEU A 59 -6.09 7.06 -1.08
C LEU A 59 -5.05 7.83 -1.90
N GLU A 60 -4.49 8.87 -1.28
CA GLU A 60 -3.47 9.71 -1.89
C GLU A 60 -2.15 8.94 -2.07
N ILE A 61 -1.49 9.11 -3.20
CA ILE A 61 -0.15 8.59 -3.42
C ILE A 61 0.84 9.57 -2.79
N THR A 62 1.53 9.12 -1.75
CA THR A 62 2.54 9.92 -1.06
C THR A 62 3.90 9.79 -1.74
N GLN A 63 4.81 10.72 -1.46
CA GLN A 63 6.20 10.63 -1.92
C GLN A 63 6.90 9.35 -1.40
N LYS A 64 6.52 8.86 -0.20
CA LYS A 64 6.98 7.57 0.32
C LYS A 64 6.52 6.39 -0.53
N CYS A 65 5.30 6.38 -1.06
CA CYS A 65 4.84 5.32 -1.97
C CYS A 65 5.80 5.13 -3.14
N LEU A 66 6.28 6.24 -3.72
CA LEU A 66 7.26 6.18 -4.80
C LEU A 66 8.59 5.61 -4.31
N GLU A 67 9.15 6.13 -3.23
CA GLU A 67 10.43 5.65 -2.67
C GLU A 67 10.41 4.15 -2.36
N LEU A 68 9.33 3.69 -1.72
CA LEU A 68 9.14 2.28 -1.36
C LEU A 68 8.93 1.39 -2.59
N SER A 69 8.29 1.91 -3.65
CA SER A 69 8.07 1.14 -4.89
C SER A 69 9.36 0.68 -5.56
N PHE A 70 10.46 1.44 -5.41
CA PHE A 70 11.78 1.06 -5.91
C PHE A 70 12.40 -0.12 -5.17
N LEU A 71 12.08 -0.32 -3.87
CA LEU A 71 12.67 -1.41 -3.07
C LEU A 71 12.33 -2.79 -3.60
N ARG A 72 11.13 -2.96 -4.17
CA ARG A 72 10.68 -4.22 -4.76
C ARG A 72 10.73 -4.25 -6.28
N GLY A 73 11.01 -3.12 -6.93
CA GLY A 73 11.12 -3.01 -8.38
C GLY A 73 9.83 -3.34 -9.13
N ASN A 74 8.67 -3.04 -8.55
CA ASN A 74 7.39 -3.30 -9.22
C ASN A 74 7.10 -2.16 -10.22
N SER A 75 7.37 -2.40 -11.50
CA SER A 75 7.25 -1.41 -12.57
C SER A 75 5.85 -0.79 -12.68
N GLU A 76 4.80 -1.54 -12.35
CA GLU A 76 3.42 -1.05 -12.41
C GLU A 76 3.12 -0.05 -11.31
N ILE A 77 3.45 -0.37 -10.05
CA ILE A 77 3.31 0.57 -8.93
C ILE A 77 4.21 1.80 -9.14
N MET A 78 5.45 1.59 -9.58
CA MET A 78 6.40 2.68 -9.86
C MET A 78 5.83 3.64 -10.90
N SER A 79 5.33 3.12 -12.02
CA SER A 79 4.76 3.94 -13.10
C SER A 79 3.56 4.74 -12.62
N GLU A 80 2.70 4.15 -11.79
CA GLU A 80 1.54 4.83 -11.24
C GLU A 80 1.92 5.91 -10.21
N CYS A 81 2.92 5.65 -9.36
CA CYS A 81 3.42 6.63 -8.41
C CYS A 81 4.10 7.82 -9.12
N LEU A 82 4.82 7.58 -10.23
CA LEU A 82 5.47 8.62 -11.01
C LEU A 82 4.52 9.59 -11.71
N LYS A 83 3.26 9.18 -11.99
CA LYS A 83 2.24 10.07 -12.56
C LYS A 83 1.75 11.14 -11.57
N HIS A 84 2.01 10.94 -10.28
CA HIS A 84 1.55 11.79 -9.19
C HIS A 84 2.69 12.65 -8.62
N LYS A 85 3.68 12.98 -9.45
CA LYS A 85 4.82 13.85 -9.16
C LYS A 85 4.71 15.20 -9.85
#